data_AF-A0AAD1S072-F1
#
_entry.id   AF-A0AAD1S072-F1
#
_cell.length_a   1.000
_cell.length_b   1.000
_cell.length_c   1.000
_cell.angle_alpha   90.00
_cell.angle_beta   90.00
_cell.angle_gamma   90.00
#
_symmetry.space_group_name_H-M   'P 1'
#
loop_
_entity.id
_entity.type
_entity.pdbx_description
1 polymer ?
#
loop_
_entity_poly.entity_id
_entity_poly.type
_entity_poly.pdbx_seq_one_letter_code
_entity_poly.pdbx_strand_id
1 'polypeptide(L)'
;MSNAVQEELSLISNSGKSKKKRWGLVITGVVGGTLVALYAVATPFVAPALRKICLPYVPATSTQVENVLKMLNSRSGPVVDIGSGDGRIVIAAAKKGFQAVGYELNPWLVWYSRYRAWREGVNHKTTFYISDLWKISFSRYTNVVIFGVPQMVS
;
A
#
# COMPACT_ATOMS: atom_id res chain seq x y z
N MET A 1 64.90 -35.60 -13.19
CA MET A 1 64.36 -34.27 -12.78
C MET A 1 63.05 -33.97 -13.52
N SER A 2 62.04 -34.86 -13.45
CA SER A 2 60.81 -34.72 -14.28
C SER A 2 59.50 -34.69 -13.48
N ASN A 3 59.36 -35.45 -12.38
CA ASN A 3 58.06 -35.60 -11.72
C ASN A 3 57.69 -34.42 -10.79
N ALA A 4 58.68 -33.85 -10.09
CA ALA A 4 58.44 -32.73 -9.17
C ALA A 4 58.00 -31.44 -9.90
N VAL A 5 58.51 -31.21 -11.11
CA VAL A 5 58.14 -30.04 -11.93
C VAL A 5 56.72 -30.20 -12.51
N GLN A 6 56.32 -31.42 -12.87
CA GLN A 6 54.98 -31.72 -13.36
C GLN A 6 53.92 -31.51 -12.25
N GLU A 7 54.25 -31.88 -11.02
CA GLU A 7 53.37 -31.76 -9.85
C GLU A 7 53.17 -30.29 -9.46
N GLU A 8 54.25 -29.50 -9.38
CA GLU A 8 54.21 -28.04 -9.18
C GLU A 8 53.33 -27.33 -10.22
N LEU A 9 53.49 -27.65 -11.52
CA LEU A 9 52.68 -27.05 -12.59
C LEU A 9 51.19 -27.43 -12.49
N SER A 10 50.89 -28.66 -12.06
CA SER A 10 49.51 -29.11 -11.85
C SER A 10 48.84 -28.41 -10.66
N LEU A 11 49.60 -28.15 -9.59
CA LEU A 11 49.14 -27.45 -8.39
C LEU A 11 48.90 -25.96 -8.67
N ILE A 12 49.79 -25.32 -9.43
CA ILE A 12 49.62 -23.92 -9.86
C ILE A 12 48.40 -23.79 -10.78
N SER A 13 48.19 -24.73 -11.71
CA SER A 13 47.04 -24.75 -12.61
C SER A 13 45.71 -24.96 -11.87
N ASN A 14 45.66 -25.90 -10.92
CA ASN A 14 44.47 -26.14 -10.10
C ASN A 14 44.18 -24.99 -9.13
N SER A 15 45.21 -24.37 -8.55
CA SER A 15 45.10 -23.15 -7.73
C SER A 15 44.50 -22.00 -8.55
N GLY A 16 44.97 -21.79 -9.78
CA GLY A 16 44.44 -20.80 -10.71
C GLY A 16 42.97 -21.04 -11.10
N LYS A 17 42.58 -22.30 -11.38
CA LYS A 17 41.20 -22.68 -11.71
C LYS A 17 40.25 -22.51 -10.52
N SER A 18 40.67 -22.90 -9.32
CA SER A 18 39.89 -22.75 -8.08
C SER A 18 39.65 -21.28 -7.74
N LYS A 19 40.69 -20.44 -7.84
CA LYS A 19 40.57 -18.98 -7.68
C LYS A 19 39.59 -18.40 -8.71
N LYS A 20 39.73 -18.72 -10.01
CA LYS A 20 38.82 -18.23 -11.07
C LYS A 20 37.35 -18.64 -10.83
N LYS A 21 37.08 -19.87 -10.40
CA LYS A 21 35.71 -20.33 -10.05
C LYS A 21 35.13 -19.56 -8.84
N ARG A 22 35.96 -19.31 -7.83
CA ARG A 22 35.56 -18.59 -6.61
C ARG A 22 35.28 -17.10 -6.90
N TRP A 23 36.07 -16.48 -7.76
CA TRP A 23 35.82 -15.11 -8.24
C TRP A 23 34.56 -15.01 -9.09
N GLY A 24 34.29 -15.98 -9.97
CA GLY A 24 33.04 -16.04 -10.74
C GLY A 24 31.81 -16.08 -9.83
N LEU A 25 31.82 -16.93 -8.79
CA LEU A 25 30.72 -17.04 -7.84
C LEU A 25 30.50 -15.74 -7.04
N VAL A 26 31.57 -15.08 -6.61
CA VAL A 26 31.50 -13.80 -5.89
C VAL A 26 30.92 -12.71 -6.79
N ILE A 27 31.39 -12.59 -8.04
CA ILE A 27 30.88 -11.59 -8.99
C ILE A 27 29.40 -11.83 -9.27
N THR A 28 28.99 -13.06 -9.54
CA THR A 28 27.57 -13.39 -9.75
C THR A 28 26.73 -13.09 -8.51
N GLY A 29 27.24 -13.39 -7.31
CA GLY A 29 26.58 -13.06 -6.04
C GLY A 29 26.43 -11.56 -5.82
N VAL A 30 27.46 -10.77 -6.12
CA VAL A 30 27.42 -9.30 -5.99
C VAL A 30 26.44 -8.70 -7.00
N VAL A 31 26.50 -9.10 -8.27
CA VAL A 31 25.60 -8.58 -9.32
C VAL A 31 24.16 -8.97 -9.03
N GLY A 32 23.89 -10.25 -8.71
CA GLY A 32 22.56 -10.73 -8.35
C GLY A 32 22.02 -10.05 -7.10
N GLY A 33 22.82 -9.95 -6.04
CA GLY A 33 22.45 -9.27 -4.80
C GLY A 33 22.14 -7.79 -5.01
N THR A 34 22.95 -7.09 -5.81
CA THR A 34 22.75 -5.67 -6.14
C THR A 34 21.46 -5.47 -6.94
N LEU A 35 21.19 -6.32 -7.93
CA LEU A 35 19.95 -6.26 -8.70
C LEU A 35 18.72 -6.48 -7.83
N VAL A 36 18.74 -7.49 -6.95
CA VAL A 36 17.62 -7.76 -6.02
C VAL A 36 17.40 -6.58 -5.07
N ALA A 37 18.48 -6.03 -4.51
CA ALA A 37 18.39 -4.87 -3.62
C ALA A 37 17.84 -3.64 -4.33
N LEU A 38 18.33 -3.32 -5.53
CA LEU A 38 17.82 -2.21 -6.35
C LEU A 38 16.34 -2.39 -6.68
N TYR A 39 15.93 -3.60 -7.05
CA TYR A 39 14.54 -3.90 -7.38
C TYR A 39 13.62 -3.73 -6.16
N ALA A 40 14.04 -4.23 -4.99
CA ALA A 40 13.30 -4.10 -3.73
C ALA A 40 13.17 -2.64 -3.28
N VAL A 41 14.20 -1.81 -3.52
CA VAL A 41 14.15 -0.38 -3.22
C VAL A 41 13.30 0.38 -4.22
N ALA A 42 13.40 0.10 -5.53
CA ALA A 42 12.72 0.86 -6.58
C ALA A 42 11.21 0.56 -6.68
N THR A 43 10.81 -0.69 -6.47
CA THR A 43 9.40 -1.13 -6.57
C THR A 43 8.39 -0.27 -5.79
N PRO A 44 8.57 0.11 -4.51
CA PRO A 44 7.60 0.96 -3.80
C PRO A 44 7.45 2.36 -4.39
N PHE A 45 8.46 2.88 -5.10
CA PHE A 45 8.39 4.20 -5.76
C PHE A 45 7.74 4.13 -7.15
N VAL A 46 7.93 3.03 -7.88
CA VAL A 46 7.37 2.85 -9.24
C VAL A 46 5.96 2.27 -9.20
N ALA A 47 5.65 1.38 -8.25
CA ALA A 47 4.36 0.69 -8.18
C ALA A 47 3.14 1.63 -8.11
N PRO A 48 3.17 2.79 -7.42
CA PRO A 48 2.07 3.75 -7.46
C PRO A 48 1.84 4.34 -8.86
N ALA A 49 2.90 4.55 -9.65
CA ALA A 49 2.80 5.14 -10.99
C ALA A 49 2.18 4.19 -12.03
N LEU A 50 2.22 2.88 -11.79
CA LEU A 50 1.58 1.87 -12.63
C LEU A 50 0.09 1.64 -12.31
N ARG A 51 -0.48 2.40 -11.36
CA ARG A 51 -1.91 2.29 -11.05
C ARG A 51 -2.72 3.06 -12.09
N LYS A 52 -3.71 2.37 -12.68
CA LYS A 52 -4.57 2.87 -13.77
C LYS A 52 -5.33 4.16 -13.40
N ILE A 53 -5.62 4.37 -12.11
CA ILE A 53 -6.38 5.51 -11.60
C ILE A 53 -5.67 6.02 -10.33
N CYS A 54 -5.08 7.22 -10.42
CA CYS A 54 -4.54 7.97 -9.28
C CYS A 54 -5.36 9.25 -9.14
N LEU A 55 -6.40 9.21 -8.31
CA LEU A 55 -7.21 10.40 -8.04
C LEU A 55 -6.48 11.29 -7.02
N PRO A 56 -6.41 12.62 -7.25
CA PRO A 56 -5.86 13.53 -6.27
C PRO A 56 -6.78 13.57 -5.04
N TYR A 57 -6.18 13.70 -3.86
CA TYR A 57 -6.94 13.91 -2.64
C TYR A 57 -7.51 15.33 -2.61
N VAL A 58 -8.84 15.43 -2.71
CA VAL A 58 -9.58 16.69 -2.56
C VAL A 58 -10.58 16.53 -1.41
N PRO A 59 -10.40 17.28 -0.30
CA PRO A 59 -11.28 17.14 0.85
C PRO A 59 -12.72 17.58 0.54
N ALA A 60 -13.71 16.79 0.95
CA ALA A 60 -15.12 17.17 0.87
C ALA A 60 -15.41 18.41 1.73
N THR A 61 -16.16 19.37 1.21
CA THR A 61 -16.52 20.60 1.92
C THR A 61 -17.44 20.31 3.11
N SER A 62 -17.50 21.22 4.08
CA SER A 62 -18.39 21.06 5.25
C SER A 62 -19.86 20.88 4.83
N THR A 63 -20.30 21.59 3.79
CA THR A 63 -21.64 21.44 3.21
C THR A 63 -21.86 20.05 2.63
N GLN A 64 -20.87 19.48 1.93
CA GLN A 64 -20.96 18.11 1.40
C GLN A 64 -21.06 17.07 2.53
N VAL A 65 -20.26 17.23 3.58
CA VAL A 65 -20.34 16.36 4.76
C VAL A 65 -21.72 16.46 5.41
N GLU A 66 -22.25 17.67 5.59
CA GLU A 66 -23.58 17.88 6.18
C GLU A 66 -24.68 17.24 5.33
N ASN A 67 -24.61 17.36 4.00
CA ASN A 67 -25.57 16.73 3.10
C ASN A 67 -25.56 15.20 3.21
N VAL A 68 -24.37 14.59 3.32
CA VAL A 68 -24.25 13.14 3.58
C VAL A 68 -24.89 12.79 4.92
N LEU A 69 -24.60 13.52 5.99
CA LEU A 69 -25.21 13.26 7.31
C LEU A 69 -26.74 13.41 7.29
N LYS A 70 -27.27 14.40 6.56
CA LYS A 70 -28.72 14.58 6.39
C LYS A 70 -29.35 13.36 5.72
N MET A 71 -28.72 12.80 4.69
CA MET A 71 -29.19 11.57 4.05
C MET A 71 -29.09 10.34 4.97
N LEU A 72 -28.07 10.30 5.84
CA LEU A 72 -27.89 9.20 6.79
C LEU A 72 -28.87 9.25 7.97
N ASN A 73 -29.40 10.42 8.35
CA ASN A 73 -30.29 10.55 9.52
C ASN A 73 -31.54 9.64 9.46
N SER A 74 -32.04 9.31 8.27
CA SER A 74 -33.19 8.41 8.08
C SER A 74 -32.79 6.95 7.82
N ARG A 75 -31.50 6.63 7.90
CA ARG A 75 -30.93 5.32 7.58
C ARG A 75 -30.42 4.63 8.86
N SER A 76 -30.30 3.31 8.77
CA SER A 76 -29.73 2.48 9.82
C SER A 76 -28.69 1.49 9.23
N GLY A 77 -27.94 0.84 10.12
CA GLY A 77 -26.90 -0.11 9.75
C GLY A 77 -25.54 0.52 9.43
N PRO A 78 -24.55 -0.30 9.06
CA PRO A 78 -23.17 0.15 8.88
C PRO A 78 -22.99 1.02 7.63
N VAL A 79 -22.08 1.99 7.74
CA VAL A 79 -21.74 2.95 6.68
C VAL A 79 -20.32 2.67 6.18
N VAL A 80 -20.12 2.73 4.87
CA VAL A 80 -18.79 2.70 4.26
C VAL A 80 -18.56 3.96 3.42
N ASP A 81 -17.35 4.50 3.50
CA ASP A 81 -16.87 5.62 2.69
C ASP A 81 -15.75 5.14 1.76
N ILE A 82 -15.97 5.23 0.46
CA ILE A 82 -15.05 4.79 -0.59
C ILE A 82 -14.19 5.96 -1.02
N GLY A 83 -12.87 5.85 -0.81
CA GLY A 83 -11.94 6.96 -0.98
C GLY A 83 -12.01 7.91 0.22
N SER A 84 -11.94 7.35 1.44
CA SER A 84 -12.25 8.11 2.65
C SER A 84 -11.31 9.27 2.94
N GLY A 85 -10.13 9.30 2.29
CA GLY A 85 -9.17 10.38 2.44
C GLY A 85 -8.76 10.60 3.89
N ASP A 86 -8.98 11.81 4.40
CA ASP A 86 -8.70 12.14 5.79
C ASP A 86 -9.72 11.57 6.80
N GLY A 87 -10.75 10.88 6.33
CA GLY A 87 -11.76 10.20 7.13
C GLY A 87 -12.85 11.10 7.69
N ARG A 88 -13.00 12.35 7.20
CA ARG A 88 -13.97 13.31 7.76
C ARG A 88 -15.41 12.81 7.73
N ILE A 89 -15.83 12.10 6.68
CA ILE A 89 -17.19 11.55 6.56
C ILE A 89 -17.37 10.40 7.53
N VAL A 90 -16.41 9.46 7.57
CA VAL A 90 -16.40 8.32 8.50
C VAL A 90 -16.49 8.78 9.96
N ILE A 91 -15.66 9.75 10.34
CA ILE A 91 -15.63 10.35 11.68
C ILE A 91 -16.97 11.05 11.99
N ALA A 92 -17.49 11.84 11.05
CA ALA A 92 -18.76 12.53 11.24
C ALA A 92 -19.95 11.57 11.38
N ALA A 93 -19.99 10.50 10.58
CA ALA A 93 -20.99 9.44 10.70
C ALA A 93 -20.88 8.71 12.06
N ALA A 94 -19.66 8.39 12.50
CA ALA A 94 -19.44 7.77 13.80
C ALA A 94 -19.88 8.65 14.97
N LYS A 95 -19.66 9.97 14.88
CA LYS A 95 -20.21 10.95 15.84
C LYS A 95 -21.73 10.97 15.89
N LYS A 96 -22.41 10.59 14.80
CA LYS A 96 -23.87 10.40 14.74
C LYS A 96 -24.32 9.01 15.20
N GLY A 97 -23.40 8.14 15.63
CA GLY A 97 -23.69 6.84 16.21
C GLY A 97 -23.56 5.66 15.24
N PHE A 98 -23.21 5.89 13.98
CA PHE A 98 -23.04 4.82 13.00
C PHE A 98 -21.75 4.03 13.22
N GLN A 99 -21.76 2.75 12.88
CA GLN A 99 -20.54 1.96 12.66
C GLN A 99 -20.03 2.30 11.26
N ALA A 100 -18.89 2.98 11.18
CA ALA A 100 -18.40 3.57 9.94
C ALA A 100 -17.03 3.00 9.52
N VAL A 101 -16.88 2.67 8.24
CA VAL A 101 -15.64 2.12 7.69
C VAL A 101 -15.15 3.00 6.53
N GLY A 102 -13.86 3.34 6.53
CA GLY A 102 -13.21 4.04 5.43
C GLY A 102 -12.25 3.14 4.66
N TYR A 103 -12.39 3.11 3.34
CA TYR A 103 -11.38 2.51 2.45
C TYR A 103 -10.63 3.61 1.72
N GLU A 104 -9.31 3.59 1.84
CA GLU A 104 -8.44 4.58 1.21
C GLU A 104 -7.19 3.88 0.67
N LEU A 105 -6.71 4.33 -0.49
CA LEU A 105 -5.56 3.74 -1.15
C LEU A 105 -4.24 4.27 -0.60
N ASN A 106 -4.22 5.54 -0.17
CA ASN A 106 -3.04 6.22 0.37
C ASN A 106 -2.80 5.84 1.85
N PRO A 107 -1.72 5.11 2.17
CA PRO A 107 -1.41 4.72 3.55
C PRO A 107 -1.31 5.91 4.52
N TRP A 108 -0.77 7.04 4.07
CA TRP A 108 -0.58 8.22 4.91
C TRP A 108 -1.91 8.85 5.34
N LEU A 109 -2.89 8.87 4.43
CA LEU A 109 -4.24 9.34 4.74
C LEU A 109 -4.97 8.37 5.68
N VAL A 110 -4.74 7.06 5.54
CA VAL A 110 -5.25 6.06 6.49
C VAL A 110 -4.66 6.25 7.89
N TRP A 111 -3.36 6.48 8.00
CA TRP A 111 -2.74 6.77 9.30
C TRP A 111 -3.27 8.07 9.91
N TYR A 112 -3.39 9.12 9.10
CA TYR A 112 -3.92 10.40 9.53
C TYR A 112 -5.39 10.29 10.01
N SER A 113 -6.23 9.58 9.27
CA SER A 113 -7.64 9.38 9.63
C SER A 113 -7.80 8.57 10.93
N ARG A 114 -6.99 7.51 11.13
CA ARG A 114 -6.93 6.77 12.40
C ARG A 114 -6.56 7.67 13.58
N TYR A 115 -5.52 8.50 13.42
CA TYR A 115 -5.12 9.45 14.44
C TYR A 115 -6.25 10.45 14.76
N ARG A 116 -6.92 11.01 13.74
CA ARG A 116 -8.03 11.93 13.97
C ARG A 116 -9.22 11.27 14.65
N ALA A 117 -9.58 10.06 14.24
CA ALA A 117 -10.67 9.33 14.88
C ALA A 117 -10.38 9.02 16.35
N TRP A 118 -9.13 8.68 16.68
CA TRP A 118 -8.68 8.55 18.07
C TRP A 118 -8.75 9.87 18.82
N ARG A 119 -8.21 10.96 18.25
CA ARG A 119 -8.24 12.30 18.84
C ARG A 119 -9.67 12.80 19.10
N GLU A 120 -10.62 12.42 18.26
CA GLU A 120 -12.03 12.77 18.40
C GLU A 120 -12.86 11.76 19.22
N GLY A 121 -12.22 10.72 19.77
CA GLY A 121 -12.86 9.75 20.66
C GLY A 121 -13.81 8.76 19.98
N VAL A 122 -13.78 8.66 18.65
CA VAL A 122 -14.69 7.80 17.85
C VAL A 122 -13.99 6.60 17.22
N ASN A 123 -12.75 6.31 17.60
CA ASN A 123 -11.99 5.14 17.13
C ASN A 123 -12.71 3.80 17.37
N HIS A 124 -13.56 3.70 18.39
CA HIS A 124 -14.34 2.50 18.70
C HIS A 124 -15.53 2.24 17.75
N LYS A 125 -15.91 3.24 16.94
CA LYS A 125 -16.99 3.16 15.92
C LYS A 125 -16.46 3.33 14.49
N THR A 126 -15.14 3.46 14.34
CA THR A 126 -14.51 3.72 13.05
C THR A 126 -13.45 2.67 12.74
N THR A 127 -13.33 2.30 11.48
CA THR A 127 -12.24 1.45 11.01
C THR A 127 -11.75 1.92 9.66
N PHE A 128 -10.43 1.98 9.47
CA PHE A 128 -9.83 2.44 8.22
C PHE A 128 -8.91 1.37 7.63
N TYR A 129 -9.09 1.08 6.35
CA TYR A 129 -8.32 0.07 5.61
C TYR A 129 -7.55 0.69 4.45
N ILE A 130 -6.31 0.25 4.28
CA ILE A 130 -5.51 0.52 3.09
C ILE A 130 -5.93 -0.51 2.03
N SER A 131 -6.77 -0.12 1.09
CA SER A 131 -7.23 -1.06 0.07
C SER A 131 -7.69 -0.37 -1.20
N ASP A 132 -7.56 -1.12 -2.29
CA ASP A 132 -8.14 -0.77 -3.58
C ASP A 132 -9.65 -1.03 -3.56
N LEU A 133 -10.42 0.02 -3.87
CA LEU A 133 -11.89 -0.01 -3.88
C LEU A 133 -12.46 -1.04 -4.87
N TRP A 134 -11.72 -1.38 -5.94
CA TRP A 134 -12.16 -2.36 -6.94
C TRP A 134 -12.03 -3.82 -6.51
N LYS A 135 -11.35 -4.09 -5.39
CA LYS A 135 -11.08 -5.46 -4.92
C LYS A 135 -11.94 -5.86 -3.71
N ILE A 136 -12.84 -4.99 -3.28
CA ILE A 136 -13.57 -5.14 -2.03
C ILE A 136 -15.04 -5.42 -2.32
N SER A 137 -15.62 -6.37 -1.57
CA SER A 137 -17.07 -6.57 -1.56
C SER A 137 -17.73 -5.66 -0.54
N PHE A 138 -18.68 -4.85 -1.00
CA PHE A 138 -19.46 -3.93 -0.18
C PHE A 138 -20.80 -4.51 0.28
N SER A 139 -21.08 -5.79 0.04
CA SER A 139 -22.38 -6.43 0.33
C SER A 139 -22.81 -6.37 1.80
N ARG A 140 -21.87 -6.16 2.72
CA ARG A 140 -22.10 -6.05 4.17
C ARG A 140 -22.55 -4.67 4.64
N TYR A 141 -22.46 -3.65 3.78
CA TYR A 141 -22.79 -2.26 4.14
C TYR A 141 -24.18 -1.90 3.64
N THR A 142 -24.99 -1.30 4.53
CA THR A 142 -26.33 -0.82 4.16
C THR A 142 -26.28 0.57 3.54
N ASN A 143 -25.24 1.34 3.87
CA ASN A 143 -25.04 2.70 3.37
C ASN A 143 -23.64 2.83 2.77
N VAL A 144 -23.56 3.27 1.52
CA VAL A 144 -22.31 3.48 0.80
C VAL A 144 -22.21 4.95 0.42
N VAL A 145 -21.12 5.60 0.80
CA VAL A 145 -20.77 6.96 0.42
C VAL A 145 -19.56 6.89 -0.50
N ILE A 146 -19.62 7.65 -1.59
CA ILE A 146 -18.51 7.77 -2.54
C ILE A 146 -18.40 9.22 -2.98
N PHE A 147 -17.19 9.77 -2.90
CA PHE A 147 -16.86 11.07 -3.45
C PHE A 147 -15.95 10.86 -4.66
N GLY A 148 -16.57 10.60 -5.82
CA GLY A 148 -15.88 10.21 -7.03
C GLY A 148 -16.01 11.21 -8.18
N VAL A 149 -15.25 10.97 -9.23
CA VAL A 149 -15.40 11.64 -10.54
C VAL A 149 -16.18 10.75 -11.50
N PRO A 150 -16.89 11.30 -12.51
CA PRO A 150 -17.70 10.51 -13.44
C PRO A 150 -16.94 9.36 -14.13
N GLN A 151 -15.64 9.51 -14.33
CA GLN A 151 -14.76 8.49 -14.93
C GLN A 151 -14.58 7.22 -14.07
N MET A 152 -15.06 7.23 -12.81
CA MET A 152 -15.04 6.05 -11.95
C MET A 152 -16.21 5.09 -12.24
N VAL A 153 -17.27 5.53 -12.93
CA VAL A 153 -18.50 4.72 -13.13
C VAL A 153 -18.76 4.36 -14.60
N SER A 154 -17.81 4.68 -15.48
CA SER A 154 -17.82 4.34 -16.92
C SER A 154 -17.03 3.06 -17.20
#